data_AF-A0A932S035-F1
#
_entry.id   AF-A0A932S035-F1
#
_cell.length_a   1.000
_cell.length_b   1.000
_cell.length_c   1.000
_cell.angle_alpha   90.00
_cell.angle_beta   90.00
_cell.angle_gamma   90.00
#
_symmetry.space_group_name_H-M   'P 1'
#
loop_
_entity.id
_entity.type
_entity.pdbx_description
1 polymer ?
#
loop_
_entity_poly.entity_id
_entity_poly.type
_entity_poly.pdbx_seq_one_letter_code
_entity_poly.pdbx_strand_id
1 'polypeptide(L)'
;MVHAVARPVTGDAGKLHGLRAITEHLAPGSWEHARQPDRKELAATTVLAVDLAEASVKVRTGPPVDEPEDVAAGGRWAGVLPRQEVWGLPVPCPLVETGVDVPAHITGRESGPRPAERPRS
;
A
#
# COMPACT_ATOMS: atom_id res chain seq x y z
N MET A 1 11.83 1.31 -9.80
CA MET A 1 12.23 -0.02 -10.30
C MET A 1 13.05 -0.69 -9.23
N VAL A 2 12.80 -1.96 -8.95
CA VAL A 2 13.61 -2.79 -8.07
C VAL A 2 14.18 -3.92 -8.93
N HIS A 3 15.47 -4.20 -8.79
CA HIS A 3 16.14 -5.29 -9.50
C HIS A 3 16.70 -6.27 -8.47
N ALA A 4 16.11 -7.46 -8.36
CA ALA A 4 16.56 -8.50 -7.45
C ALA A 4 15.96 -9.85 -7.83
N VAL A 5 16.62 -10.94 -7.42
CA VAL A 5 16.06 -12.30 -7.51
C VAL A 5 15.24 -12.56 -6.26
N ALA A 6 13.95 -12.85 -6.44
CA ALA A 6 13.07 -13.23 -5.34
C ALA A 6 13.50 -14.58 -4.75
N ARG A 7 13.53 -14.68 -3.42
CA ARG A 7 13.81 -15.94 -2.70
C ARG A 7 12.56 -16.42 -1.94
N PRO A 8 12.30 -17.74 -1.89
CA PRO A 8 11.24 -18.26 -1.06
C PRO A 8 11.57 -18.09 0.43
N VAL A 9 10.56 -17.72 1.22
CA VAL A 9 10.61 -17.76 2.67
C VAL A 9 10.19 -19.16 3.12
N THR A 10 11.06 -19.81 3.89
CA THR A 10 10.89 -21.18 4.36
C THR A 10 10.56 -21.23 5.85
N GLY A 11 9.95 -22.34 6.27
CA GLY A 11 9.52 -22.58 7.65
C GLY A 11 8.28 -21.79 8.05
N ASP A 12 7.49 -22.36 8.96
CA ASP A 12 6.20 -21.80 9.38
C ASP A 12 6.36 -20.43 10.02
N ALA A 13 7.38 -20.25 10.89
CA ALA A 13 7.64 -18.97 11.56
C ALA A 13 7.99 -17.84 10.58
N GLY A 14 8.81 -18.15 9.56
CA GLY A 14 9.17 -17.18 8.52
C GLY A 14 7.97 -16.79 7.66
N LYS A 15 7.15 -17.77 7.27
CA LYS A 15 5.91 -17.52 6.51
C LYS A 15 4.91 -16.70 7.31
N LEU A 16 4.70 -17.02 8.59
CA LEU A 16 3.81 -16.27 9.47
C LEU A 16 4.27 -14.81 9.61
N HIS A 17 5.57 -14.59 9.79
CA HIS A 17 6.12 -13.24 9.85
C HIS A 17 5.89 -12.46 8.55
N GLY A 18 6.17 -13.07 7.39
CA GLY A 18 5.97 -12.43 6.09
C GLY A 18 4.50 -12.12 5.81
N LEU A 19 3.59 -13.07 6.10
CA LEU A 19 2.15 -12.86 5.96
C LEU A 19 1.65 -11.75 6.88
N ARG A 20 2.09 -11.73 8.15
CA ARG A 20 1.78 -10.63 9.07
C ARG A 20 2.25 -9.28 8.53
N ALA A 21 3.48 -9.19 8.05
CA ALA A 21 4.02 -7.95 7.50
C ALA A 21 3.21 -7.45 6.29
N ILE A 22 2.80 -8.35 5.39
CA ILE A 22 1.95 -8.03 4.24
C ILE A 22 0.57 -7.57 4.70
N THR A 23 -0.09 -8.31 5.58
CA THR A 23 -1.42 -7.98 6.10
C THR A 23 -1.40 -6.62 6.79
N GLU A 24 -0.45 -6.38 7.68
CA GLU A 24 -0.36 -5.10 8.41
C GLU A 24 0.03 -3.93 7.49
N HIS A 25 0.76 -4.17 6.39
CA HIS A 25 1.06 -3.12 5.42
C HIS A 25 -0.16 -2.69 4.58
N LEU A 26 -1.01 -3.66 4.23
CA LEU A 26 -2.22 -3.44 3.41
C LEU A 26 -3.43 -3.03 4.25
N ALA A 27 -3.52 -3.58 5.45
CA ALA A 27 -4.67 -3.49 6.35
C ALA A 27 -4.19 -3.50 7.81
N PRO A 28 -3.65 -2.38 8.31
CA PRO A 28 -3.17 -2.28 9.69
C PRO A 28 -4.23 -2.71 10.70
N GLY A 29 -3.82 -3.49 11.69
CA GLY A 29 -4.68 -4.04 12.75
C GLY A 29 -5.48 -5.30 12.35
N SER A 30 -5.51 -5.67 11.08
CA SER A 30 -6.29 -6.83 10.64
C SER A 30 -5.66 -8.17 11.00
N TRP A 31 -4.35 -8.26 11.21
CA TRP A 31 -3.71 -9.52 11.59
C TRP A 31 -4.18 -10.03 12.96
N GLU A 32 -4.31 -9.13 13.92
CA GLU A 32 -4.78 -9.48 15.27
C GLU A 32 -6.32 -9.59 15.34
N HIS A 33 -7.04 -8.95 14.41
CA HIS A 33 -8.50 -9.03 14.33
C HIS A 33 -8.99 -10.35 13.72
N ALA A 34 -8.30 -10.84 12.68
CA ALA A 34 -8.65 -12.09 12.01
C ALA A 34 -8.05 -13.31 12.71
N ARG A 35 -8.60 -14.51 12.43
CA ARG A 35 -7.93 -15.75 12.85
C ARG A 35 -6.57 -15.86 12.14
N GLN A 36 -5.58 -16.37 12.86
CA GLN A 36 -4.28 -16.64 12.26
C GLN A 36 -4.35 -17.87 11.33
N PRO A 37 -3.49 -17.93 10.29
CA PRO A 37 -3.42 -19.07 9.39
C PRO A 37 -3.04 -20.36 10.12
N ASP A 38 -3.70 -21.46 9.76
CA ASP A 38 -3.33 -22.80 10.23
C ASP A 38 -2.21 -23.43 9.38
N ARG A 39 -1.72 -24.61 9.81
CA ARG A 39 -0.62 -25.31 9.10
C ARG A 39 -0.97 -25.69 7.66
N LYS A 40 -2.23 -26.00 7.36
CA LYS A 40 -2.67 -26.37 6.01
C LYS A 40 -2.65 -25.14 5.11
N GLU A 41 -3.11 -24.00 5.62
CA GLU A 41 -3.06 -22.72 4.92
C GLU A 41 -1.61 -22.26 4.68
N LEU A 42 -0.73 -22.42 5.66
CA LEU A 42 0.71 -22.13 5.51
C LEU A 42 1.40 -23.04 4.49
N ALA A 43 1.02 -24.33 4.44
CA ALA A 43 1.56 -25.27 3.46
C ALA A 43 1.12 -24.93 2.03
N ALA A 44 -0.11 -24.42 1.86
CA ALA A 44 -0.65 -24.00 0.57
C ALA A 44 -0.14 -22.62 0.08
N THR A 45 0.56 -21.88 0.94
CA THR A 45 0.97 -20.49 0.65
C THR A 45 2.48 -20.38 0.46
N THR A 46 2.91 -19.79 -0.67
CA THR A 46 4.32 -19.42 -0.90
C THR A 46 4.52 -17.94 -0.61
N VAL A 47 5.47 -17.63 0.28
CA VAL A 47 5.88 -16.26 0.59
C VAL A 47 7.23 -16.02 -0.06
N LEU A 48 7.37 -14.91 -0.78
CA LEU A 48 8.62 -14.51 -1.44
C LEU A 48 9.16 -13.25 -0.77
N ALA A 49 10.49 -13.20 -0.61
CA ALA A 49 11.21 -12.01 -0.17
C ALA A 49 12.07 -11.48 -1.32
N VAL A 50 12.06 -10.16 -1.50
CA VAL A 50 12.85 -9.44 -2.50
C VAL A 50 13.69 -8.41 -1.75
N ASP A 51 15.00 -8.42 -2.00
CA ASP A 51 15.91 -7.42 -1.45
C ASP A 51 15.75 -6.08 -2.21
N LEU A 52 15.87 -4.97 -1.50
CA LEU A 52 15.77 -3.62 -2.05
C LEU A 52 17.13 -2.93 -2.21
N ALA A 53 18.25 -3.66 -2.07
CA ALA A 53 19.60 -3.14 -2.25
C ALA A 53 19.82 -2.46 -3.60
N GLU A 54 19.18 -2.95 -4.67
CA GLU A 54 19.18 -2.32 -6.00
C GLU A 54 17.78 -1.79 -6.35
N ALA A 55 17.52 -0.52 -6.02
CA ALA A 55 16.28 0.17 -6.34
C ALA A 55 16.53 1.58 -6.87
N SER A 56 15.73 2.00 -7.85
CA SER A 56 15.70 3.36 -8.38
C SER A 56 14.29 3.91 -8.36
N VAL A 57 14.13 5.17 -7.95
CA VAL A 57 12.83 5.85 -7.89
C VAL A 57 12.95 7.19 -8.61
N LYS A 58 11.95 7.52 -9.43
CA LYS A 58 11.82 8.85 -10.03
C LYS A 58 10.49 9.46 -9.60
N VAL A 59 10.56 10.63 -8.98
CA VAL A 59 9.40 11.42 -8.58
C VAL A 59 9.48 12.76 -9.30
N ARG A 60 8.37 13.19 -9.89
CA ARG A 60 8.21 14.56 -10.40
C ARG A 60 6.97 15.16 -9.75
N THR A 61 7.15 16.34 -9.17
CA THR A 61 6.08 17.15 -8.59
C THR A 61 6.23 18.59 -9.10
N GLY A 62 5.15 19.36 -9.06
CA GLY A 62 5.17 20.76 -9.48
C GLY A 62 4.55 21.00 -10.86
N PRO A 63 4.55 22.27 -11.32
CA PRO A 63 3.85 22.68 -12.53
C PRO A 63 4.50 22.15 -13.83
N PRO A 64 3.81 22.28 -14.97
CA PRO A 64 4.43 22.20 -16.29
C PRO A 64 5.65 23.12 -16.41
N VAL A 65 6.61 22.73 -17.24
CA VAL A 65 7.77 23.54 -17.62
C VAL A 65 7.66 23.70 -19.14
N ASP A 66 7.30 24.90 -19.58
CA ASP A 66 7.06 25.24 -20.99
C ASP A 66 8.15 26.17 -21.52
N GLU A 67 8.40 26.12 -22.83
CA GLU A 67 9.40 26.96 -23.49
C GLU A 67 8.94 28.43 -23.58
N PRO A 68 9.85 29.43 -23.62
CA PRO A 68 9.50 30.84 -23.63
C PRO A 68 8.56 31.26 -24.77
N GLU A 69 8.69 30.64 -25.95
CA GLU A 69 7.86 30.92 -27.12
C GLU A 69 6.40 30.49 -26.91
N ASP A 70 6.18 29.37 -26.21
CA ASP A 70 4.83 28.89 -25.86
C ASP A 70 4.17 29.77 -24.81
N VAL A 71 4.96 30.24 -23.83
CA VAL A 71 4.50 31.22 -22.83
C VAL A 71 4.13 32.54 -23.51
N ALA A 72 4.96 33.00 -24.46
CA ALA A 72 4.72 34.24 -25.20
C ALA A 72 3.52 34.16 -26.15
N ALA A 73 3.29 32.99 -26.77
CA ALA A 73 2.15 32.77 -27.67
C ALA A 73 0.80 32.84 -26.92
N GLY A 74 0.75 32.41 -25.66
CA GLY A 74 -0.41 32.55 -24.78
C GLY A 74 -1.69 31.82 -25.24
N GLY A 75 -2.79 32.08 -24.51
CA GLY A 75 -4.13 31.62 -24.90
C GLY A 75 -4.46 30.14 -24.65
N ARG A 76 -3.55 29.36 -24.04
CA ARG A 76 -3.76 27.94 -23.68
C ARG A 76 -3.73 27.74 -22.16
N TRP A 77 -4.52 26.80 -21.64
CA TRP A 77 -4.48 26.41 -20.23
C TRP A 77 -3.33 25.42 -19.98
N ALA A 78 -2.57 25.65 -18.90
CA ALA A 78 -1.55 24.74 -18.40
C ALA A 78 -1.64 24.69 -16.87
N GLY A 79 -1.49 23.50 -16.29
CA GLY A 79 -1.60 23.31 -14.84
C GLY A 79 -1.44 21.86 -14.41
N VAL A 80 -1.64 21.60 -13.13
CA VAL A 80 -1.66 20.27 -12.55
C VAL A 80 -3.10 19.94 -12.16
N LEU A 81 -3.58 18.77 -12.56
CA LEU A 81 -4.82 18.18 -12.04
C LEU A 81 -4.44 17.09 -11.02
N PRO A 82 -4.54 17.34 -9.70
CA PRO A 82 -4.19 16.36 -8.69
C PRO A 82 -5.17 15.18 -8.70
N ARG A 83 -4.66 13.95 -8.68
CA ARG A 83 -5.44 12.74 -8.41
C ARG A 83 -5.19 12.32 -6.96
N GLN A 84 -6.26 12.07 -6.23
CA GLN A 84 -6.21 11.54 -4.87
C GLN A 84 -6.81 10.14 -4.83
N GLU A 85 -6.25 9.27 -4.00
CA GLU A 85 -6.83 7.97 -3.66
C GLU A 85 -7.47 8.08 -2.29
N VAL A 86 -8.72 7.66 -2.19
CA VAL A 86 -9.51 7.76 -0.96
C VAL A 86 -10.22 6.44 -0.66
N TRP A 87 -10.35 6.13 0.62
CA TRP A 87 -11.20 5.07 1.13
C TRP A 87 -12.67 5.51 1.07
N GLY A 88 -13.53 4.62 0.57
CA GLY A 88 -14.98 4.79 0.67
C GLY A 88 -15.50 4.38 2.06
N LEU A 89 -16.81 4.55 2.25
CA LEU A 89 -17.49 4.04 3.44
C LEU A 89 -17.46 2.50 3.46
N PRO A 90 -17.28 1.86 4.64
CA PRO A 90 -17.37 0.41 4.76
C PRO A 90 -18.74 -0.10 4.32
N VAL A 91 -18.73 -1.16 3.51
CA VAL A 91 -19.95 -1.87 3.10
C VAL A 91 -19.92 -3.25 3.74
N PRO A 92 -20.79 -3.54 4.73
CA PRO A 92 -20.76 -4.82 5.43
C PRO A 92 -21.19 -5.97 4.52
N CYS A 93 -20.59 -7.14 4.75
CA CYS A 93 -21.03 -8.38 4.08
C CYS A 93 -22.46 -8.73 4.55
N PRO A 94 -23.38 -9.17 3.67
CA PRO A 94 -24.74 -9.56 4.05
C PRO A 94 -24.82 -10.71 5.06
N LEU A 95 -23.74 -11.47 5.24
CA LEU A 95 -23.65 -12.57 6.21
C LEU A 95 -23.23 -12.10 7.61
N VAL A 96 -22.85 -10.83 7.78
CA VAL A 96 -22.55 -10.26 9.09
C VAL A 96 -23.85 -10.08 9.87
N GLU A 97 -23.87 -10.53 11.11
CA GLU A 97 -25.03 -10.40 11.99
C GLU A 97 -25.43 -8.93 12.19
N THR A 98 -26.73 -8.69 12.34
CA THR A 98 -27.24 -7.34 12.57
C THR A 98 -26.73 -6.80 13.90
N GLY A 99 -26.21 -5.56 13.90
CA GLY A 99 -25.69 -4.90 15.09
C GLY A 99 -24.20 -5.12 15.36
N VAL A 100 -23.49 -5.83 14.48
CA VAL A 100 -22.02 -5.90 14.54
C VAL A 100 -21.42 -4.62 13.96
N ASP A 101 -20.71 -3.88 14.81
CA ASP A 101 -20.03 -2.64 14.42
C ASP A 101 -18.81 -2.90 13.54
N VAL A 102 -18.51 -1.93 12.67
CA VAL A 102 -17.28 -1.94 11.88
C VAL A 102 -16.08 -1.71 12.81
N PRO A 103 -15.02 -2.56 12.74
CA PRO A 103 -13.86 -2.40 13.60
C PRO A 103 -13.17 -1.04 13.47
N ALA A 104 -12.63 -0.52 14.57
CA ALA A 104 -11.95 0.78 14.63
C ALA A 104 -10.76 0.89 13.64
N HIS A 105 -10.04 -0.21 13.39
CA HIS A 105 -8.93 -0.24 12.43
C HIS A 105 -9.37 -0.14 10.96
N ILE A 106 -10.67 -0.22 10.70
CA ILE A 106 -11.28 0.02 9.39
C ILE A 106 -11.86 1.44 9.31
N THR A 107 -12.59 1.89 10.32
CA THR A 107 -13.19 3.24 10.34
C THR A 107 -12.15 4.35 10.51
N GLY A 108 -11.01 4.06 11.17
CA GLY A 108 -9.89 4.99 11.33
C GLY A 108 -8.94 5.09 10.13
N ARG A 109 -9.27 4.51 8.97
CA ARG A 109 -8.40 4.56 7.79
C ARG A 109 -8.40 5.95 7.16
N GLU A 110 -7.26 6.61 7.22
CA GLU A 110 -7.06 7.91 6.59
C GLU A 110 -6.77 7.76 5.10
N SER A 111 -7.36 8.64 4.31
CA SER A 111 -7.10 8.78 2.87
C SER A 111 -6.08 9.87 2.66
N GLY A 112 -4.85 9.51 2.31
CA GLY A 112 -3.80 10.50 2.07
C GLY A 112 -2.46 9.85 1.74
N PRO A 113 -1.51 10.61 1.18
CA PRO A 113 -0.15 10.12 1.00
C PRO A 113 0.41 9.79 2.39
N ARG A 114 0.75 8.51 2.61
CA ARG A 114 1.49 8.08 3.79
C ARG A 114 2.75 8.95 3.86
N PRO A 115 3.05 9.65 4.97
CA PRO A 115 4.25 10.48 5.05
C PRO A 115 5.45 9.60 4.70
N ALA A 116 6.31 10.10 3.81
CA ALA A 116 7.53 9.38 3.44
C ALA A 116 8.31 9.07 4.73
N GLU A 117 8.43 7.79 5.08
CA GLU A 117 9.28 7.36 6.17
C GLU A 117 10.69 7.90 5.89
N ARG A 118 11.19 8.76 6.77
CA ARG A 118 12.57 9.23 6.70
C ARG A 118 13.50 8.02 6.78
N PRO A 119 14.53 7.91 5.93
CA PRO A 119 15.54 6.87 6.10
C PRO A 119 16.17 7.04 7.48
N ARG A 120 16.21 5.94 8.25
CA ARG A 120 16.90 5.90 9.54
C ARG A 120 18.39 6.15 9.28
N SER A 121 18.95 7.12 10.00
CA SER A 121 20.37 7.49 9.98
C SER A 121 21.27 6.38 10.47
#